data_AF-A0A6L8NG83-F1
#
_entry.id   AF-A0A6L8NG83-F1
#
_cell.length_a   1.000
_cell.length_b   1.000
_cell.length_c   1.000
_cell.angle_alpha   90.00
_cell.angle_beta   90.00
_cell.angle_gamma   90.00
#
_symmetry.space_group_name_H-M   'P 1'
#
loop_
_entity.id
_entity.type
_entity.pdbx_description
1 polymer ?
#
loop_
_entity_poly.entity_id
_entity_poly.type
_entity_poly.pdbx_seq_one_letter_code
_entity_poly.pdbx_strand_id
1 'polypeptide(L)' 'MTMRGQDSIHDAVGAYVLGVLDDADVSAFEAHLAGCDICAVHVEEFSGLEPMLAALADAPVPPAAASPCSAESGP' A
#
# COMPACT_ATOMS: atom_id res chain seq x y z
N MET A 1 -4.19 -24.56 -11.95
CA MET A 1 -4.06 -23.09 -11.83
C MET A 1 -3.75 -22.71 -10.38
N THR A 2 -2.63 -23.20 -9.85
CA THR A 2 -2.19 -23.03 -8.46
C THR A 2 -0.96 -22.13 -8.44
N MET A 3 -1.19 -20.83 -8.64
CA MET A 3 -0.17 -19.79 -8.56
C MET A 3 -0.84 -18.55 -7.97
N ARG A 4 -1.15 -18.59 -6.67
CA ARG A 4 -1.85 -17.49 -5.95
C ARG A 4 -1.32 -17.20 -4.54
N GLY A 5 -0.28 -17.91 -4.08
CA GLY A 5 0.32 -17.68 -2.75
C GLY A 5 1.67 -16.96 -2.76
N GLN A 6 2.38 -16.97 -3.90
CA GLN A 6 3.69 -16.29 -4.05
C GLN A 6 3.53 -14.88 -4.65
N ASP A 7 2.43 -14.65 -5.36
CA ASP A 7 2.05 -13.36 -5.94
C ASP A 7 1.60 -12.38 -4.83
N SER A 8 0.92 -12.88 -3.81
CA SER A 8 0.36 -12.05 -2.72
C SER A 8 1.40 -11.32 -1.88
N ILE A 9 2.59 -11.92 -1.65
CA ILE A 9 3.63 -11.25 -0.85
C ILE A 9 4.37 -10.18 -1.66
N HIS A 10 4.45 -10.33 -2.99
CA HIS A 10 5.02 -9.30 -3.87
C HIS A 10 4.05 -8.13 -4.05
N ASP A 11 2.74 -8.41 -4.10
CA ASP A 11 1.69 -7.38 -4.12
C ASP A 11 1.70 -6.53 -2.84
N ALA A 12 2.12 -7.12 -1.71
CA ALA A 12 2.25 -6.43 -0.43
C ALA A 12 3.36 -5.37 -0.36
N VAL A 13 4.28 -5.31 -1.35
CA VAL A 13 5.33 -4.26 -1.42
C VAL A 13 4.73 -2.86 -1.29
N GLY A 14 3.63 -2.58 -2.01
CA GLY A 14 3.03 -1.24 -2.01
C GLY A 14 2.52 -0.86 -0.63
N ALA A 15 1.88 -1.79 0.07
CA ALA A 15 1.40 -1.55 1.42
C ALA A 15 2.56 -1.49 2.43
N TYR A 16 3.67 -2.19 2.19
CA TYR A 16 4.89 -2.11 3.01
C TYR A 16 5.53 -0.73 2.93
N VAL A 17 5.73 -0.20 1.71
CA VAL A 17 6.31 1.13 1.49
C VAL A 17 5.40 2.22 2.07
N LEU A 18 4.09 2.08 1.92
CA LEU A 18 3.12 3.01 2.48
C LEU A 18 2.92 2.86 4.01
N GLY A 19 3.58 1.89 4.66
CA GLY A 19 3.51 1.66 6.10
C GLY A 19 2.13 1.21 6.62
N VAL A 20 1.35 0.51 5.78
CA VAL A 20 -0.03 0.09 6.10
C VAL A 20 -0.11 -1.36 6.60
N LEU A 21 1.00 -2.10 6.58
CA LEU A 21 1.06 -3.45 7.14
C LEU A 21 1.07 -3.44 8.66
N ASP A 22 0.44 -4.45 9.25
CA ASP A 22 0.61 -4.77 10.67
C ASP A 22 1.99 -5.37 10.94
N ASP A 23 2.44 -5.31 12.19
CA ASP A 23 3.78 -5.76 12.66
C ASP A 23 4.12 -7.21 12.23
N ALA A 24 3.12 -8.09 12.23
CA ALA A 24 3.28 -9.48 11.82
C ALA A 24 3.55 -9.64 10.31
N ASP A 25 2.86 -8.86 9.48
CA ASP A 25 3.05 -8.85 8.04
C ASP A 25 4.37 -8.17 7.67
N VAL A 26 4.77 -7.11 8.39
CA VAL A 26 6.09 -6.47 8.23
C VAL A 26 7.21 -7.48 8.45
N SER A 27 7.18 -8.22 9.56
CA SER A 27 8.19 -9.24 9.88
C SER A 27 8.27 -10.34 8.82
N ALA A 28 7.12 -10.80 8.31
CA ALA A 28 7.05 -11.80 7.26
C ALA A 28 7.63 -11.28 5.94
N PHE A 29 7.34 -10.03 5.61
CA PHE A 29 7.83 -9.38 4.40
C PHE A 29 9.35 -9.13 4.46
N GLU A 30 9.91 -8.70 5.58
CA GLU A 30 11.35 -8.52 5.76
C GLU A 30 12.14 -9.83 5.61
N ALA A 31 11.60 -10.94 6.15
CA ALA A 31 12.18 -12.26 5.98
C ALA A 31 12.22 -12.69 4.50
N HIS A 32 11.20 -12.33 3.71
CA HIS A 32 11.17 -12.57 2.27
C HIS A 32 12.10 -11.63 1.49
N LEU A 33 12.16 -10.36 1.89
CA LEU A 33 13.00 -9.32 1.26
C LEU A 33 14.48 -9.69 1.34
N ALA A 34 14.92 -10.32 2.42
CA ALA A 34 16.29 -10.83 2.56
C ALA A 34 16.68 -11.90 1.52
N GLY A 35 15.70 -12.53 0.86
CA GLY A 35 15.92 -13.60 -0.12
C GLY A 35 15.40 -13.32 -1.53
N CYS A 36 14.81 -12.15 -1.78
CA CYS A 36 14.16 -11.84 -3.06
C CYS A 36 14.61 -10.50 -3.64
N ASP A 37 15.49 -10.55 -4.64
CA ASP A 37 15.98 -9.35 -5.34
C ASP A 37 14.86 -8.57 -6.04
N ILE A 38 13.80 -9.26 -6.48
CA ILE A 38 12.64 -8.63 -7.14
C ILE A 38 11.92 -7.69 -6.16
N CYS A 39 11.70 -8.13 -4.92
CA CYS A 39 11.09 -7.29 -3.89
C CYS A 39 11.99 -6.10 -3.52
N ALA A 40 13.31 -6.28 -3.48
CA ALA A 40 14.24 -5.19 -3.23
C ALA A 40 14.17 -4.11 -4.33
N VAL A 41 14.16 -4.52 -5.60
CA VAL A 41 14.00 -3.59 -6.74
C VAL A 41 12.66 -2.86 -6.69
N HIS A 42 11.56 -3.57 -6.40
CA HIS A 42 10.25 -2.94 -6.30
C HIS A 42 10.16 -1.95 -5.13
N VAL A 43 10.72 -2.27 -3.96
CA VAL A 43 10.76 -1.32 -2.82
C VAL A 43 11.51 -0.05 -3.20
N GLU A 44 12.65 -0.15 -3.88
CA GLU A 44 13.37 1.04 -4.36
C GLU A 44 12.55 1.86 -5.36
N GLU A 45 11.93 1.21 -6.36
CA GLU A 45 11.08 1.87 -7.35
C GLU A 45 9.90 2.62 -6.70
N PHE A 46 9.23 2.00 -5.73
CA PHE A 46 8.10 2.61 -5.02
C PHE A 46 8.53 3.70 -4.02
N SER A 47 9.68 3.54 -3.36
CA SER A 47 10.24 4.58 -2.48
C SER A 47 10.58 5.87 -3.24
N GLY A 48 10.93 5.76 -4.53
CA GLY A 48 11.09 6.92 -5.42
C GLY A 48 9.79 7.67 -5.70
N LEU A 49 8.64 7.01 -5.54
CA LEU A 49 7.30 7.60 -5.73
C LEU A 49 6.75 8.23 -4.45
N GLU A 50 7.14 7.76 -3.26
CA GLU A 50 6.75 8.37 -1.96
C GLU A 50 6.85 9.90 -1.93
N PRO A 51 7.96 10.55 -2.32
CA PRO A 51 8.04 12.01 -2.27
C PRO A 51 7.05 12.71 -3.23
N MET A 52 6.74 12.09 -4.38
CA MET A 52 5.68 12.60 -5.25
C MET A 52 4.30 12.41 -4.62
N LEU A 53 3.99 11.23 -4.08
CA LEU A 53 2.71 10.99 -3.41
C LEU A 53 2.52 11.89 -2.19
N ALA A 54 3.56 12.10 -1.39
CA ALA A 54 3.54 13.01 -0.24
C ALA A 54 3.25 14.46 -0.67
N ALA A 55 3.86 14.92 -1.77
CA ALA A 55 3.57 16.23 -2.35
C ALA A 55 2.10 16.37 -2.82
N LEU A 56 1.50 15.29 -3.32
CA LEU A 56 0.07 15.27 -3.66
C LEU A 56 -0.83 15.21 -2.42
N ALA A 57 -0.45 14.51 -1.36
CA ALA A 57 -1.21 14.43 -0.11
C ALA A 57 -1.24 15.78 0.64
N ASP A 58 -0.15 16.55 0.56
CA ASP A 58 -0.05 17.91 1.12
C ASP A 58 -0.80 18.95 0.28
N ALA A 59 -1.03 18.66 -1.01
CA ALA A 59 -1.81 19.55 -1.87
C ALA A 59 -3.24 19.67 -1.32
N PRO A 60 -3.81 20.90 -1.27
CA PRO A 60 -5.17 21.09 -0.80
C PRO A 60 -6.13 20.33 -1.73
N VAL A 61 -6.67 19.21 -1.24
CA VAL A 61 -7.76 18.51 -1.90
C VAL A 61 -8.93 19.50 -1.97
N PRO A 62 -9.35 19.93 -3.19
CA PRO A 62 -10.57 20.72 -3.28
C PRO A 62 -11.67 19.89 -2.65
N PRO A 63 -12.54 20.48 -1.80
CA PRO A 63 -13.53 19.70 -1.07
C PRO A 63 -14.31 18.88 -2.09
N ALA A 64 -14.05 17.56 -2.09
CA ALA A 64 -14.79 16.62 -2.90
C ALA A 64 -16.24 16.87 -2.51
N ALA A 65 -17.05 17.31 -3.47
CA ALA A 65 -18.45 17.60 -3.23
C ALA A 65 -19.03 16.40 -2.49
N ALA A 66 -19.31 16.59 -1.20
CA ALA A 66 -19.83 15.54 -0.35
C ALA A 66 -21.15 15.12 -1.00
N SER A 67 -21.17 13.97 -1.67
CA SER A 67 -22.42 13.34 -2.06
C SER A 67 -23.14 13.01 -0.76
N PRO A 68 -24.28 13.64 -0.43
CA PRO A 68 -25.04 13.28 0.75
C PRO A 68 -25.86 12.05 0.39
N CYS A 69 -25.23 10.87 0.44
CA CYS A 69 -25.94 9.59 0.44
C CYS A 69 -25.40 8.71 1.56
N SER A 70 -25.69 9.14 2.79
CA SER A 70 -25.98 8.23 3.89
C SER A 70 -27.16 8.82 4.65
N ALA A 71 -28.29 8.88 3.94
CA ALA A 71 -29.60 9.08 4.53
C ALA A 71 -30.34 7.74 4.47
N GLU A 72 -30.04 6.85 5.42
CA GLU A 72 -31.02 5.92 6.00
C GLU A 72 -30.48 5.35 7.30
N SER A 73 -30.54 6.17 8.36
CA SER A 73 -30.68 5.66 9.72
C SER A 73 -32.18 5.54 9.99
N GLY A 74 -32.68 4.29 10.07
CA GLY A 74 -33.95 3.98 10.78
C GLY A 74 -33.75 4.06 12.30
N PRO A 75 -34.78 3.83 13.14
CA PRO A 75 -36.01 3.05 12.92
C PRO A 75 -37.31 3.84 12.77
#